data_AF-A0AAW5EVP1-F1
#
_entry.id   AF-A0AAW5EVP1-F1
#
_cell.length_a   1.000
_cell.length_b   1.000
_cell.length_c   1.000
_cell.angle_alpha   90.00
_cell.angle_beta   90.00
_cell.angle_gamma   90.00
#
_symmetry.space_group_name_H-M   'P 1'
#
loop_
_entity.id
_entity.type
_entity.pdbx_description
1 polymer ?
#
loop_
_entity_poly.entity_id
_entity_poly.type
_entity_poly.pdbx_seq_one_letter_code
_entity_poly.pdbx_strand_id
1 'polypeptide(L)'
;WKANPSDNPILILALTSDTQPVSELYDIAKTRLQPLLSQVQGVGWVEIAGSSAPAVRVEINPWPLFKYGLGFEDIRSALASANANTPKGIIENDTTRYTLATNDQARVAAQYRNLVIGYRDSRPVRLQDVA
;
A
#
# COMPACT_ATOMS: atom_id res chain seq x y z
N TRP A 1 -27.90 -14.93 15.84
CA TRP A 1 -27.78 -13.85 16.85
C TRP A 1 -27.29 -12.62 16.09
N LYS A 2 -28.06 -11.53 16.10
CA LYS A 2 -27.79 -10.32 15.31
C LYS A 2 -27.11 -9.34 16.25
N ALA A 3 -25.81 -9.13 16.08
CA ALA A 3 -25.03 -8.24 16.93
C ALA A 3 -25.61 -6.81 16.85
N ASN A 4 -25.90 -6.21 18.01
CA ASN A 4 -26.28 -4.81 18.12
C ASN A 4 -25.00 -3.98 18.25
N PRO A 5 -24.69 -3.06 17.32
CA PRO A 5 -23.50 -2.20 17.39
C PRO A 5 -23.52 -1.19 18.55
N SER A 6 -24.59 -1.17 19.35
CA SER A 6 -24.84 -0.17 20.41
C SER A 6 -24.43 -0.65 21.81
N ASP A 7 -23.97 -1.91 21.95
CA ASP A 7 -23.56 -2.45 23.25
C ASP A 7 -22.10 -2.09 23.57
N ASN A 8 -21.86 -1.64 24.81
CA ASN A 8 -20.53 -1.27 25.29
C ASN A 8 -19.52 -2.42 25.11
N PRO A 9 -18.23 -2.12 24.85
CA PRO A 9 -17.22 -3.16 24.67
C PRO A 9 -17.14 -4.08 25.89
N ILE A 10 -17.19 -5.39 25.68
CA ILE A 10 -17.01 -6.38 26.76
C ILE A 10 -15.52 -6.50 27.13
N LEU A 11 -14.62 -6.17 26.20
CA LEU A 11 -13.17 -6.17 26.39
C LEU A 11 -12.52 -5.05 25.58
N ILE A 12 -11.60 -4.31 26.20
CA ILE A 12 -10.75 -3.32 25.53
C ILE A 12 -9.31 -3.77 25.69
N LEU A 13 -8.59 -3.88 24.57
CA LEU A 13 -7.18 -4.25 24.53
C LEU A 13 -6.37 -3.08 23.97
N ALA A 14 -5.29 -2.73 24.67
CA ALA A 14 -4.33 -1.74 24.19
C ALA A 14 -3.08 -2.45 23.67
N LEU A 15 -2.68 -2.14 22.44
CA LEU A 15 -1.45 -2.63 21.83
C LEU A 15 -0.39 -1.53 21.90
N THR A 16 0.71 -1.79 22.61
CA THR A 16 1.83 -0.85 22.77
C THR A 16 3.15 -1.53 22.41
N SER A 17 4.14 -0.72 22.03
CA SER A 17 5.50 -1.18 21.79
C SER A 17 6.47 -0.01 21.97
N ASP A 18 7.62 -0.28 22.59
CA ASP A 18 8.69 0.70 22.75
C ASP A 18 9.56 0.83 21.50
N THR A 19 9.51 -0.15 20.59
CA THR A 19 10.38 -0.24 19.42
C THR A 19 9.65 -0.10 18.09
N GLN A 20 8.35 -0.40 18.06
CA GLN A 20 7.57 -0.38 16.82
C GLN A 20 6.73 0.90 16.69
N PRO A 21 6.68 1.51 15.49
CA PRO A 21 5.83 2.67 15.25
C PRO A 21 4.34 2.29 15.32
N VAL A 22 3.50 3.25 15.70
CA VAL A 22 2.04 3.05 15.87
C VAL A 22 1.38 2.53 14.59
N SER A 23 1.86 2.91 13.41
CA SER A 23 1.33 2.40 12.13
C SER A 23 1.57 0.91 11.92
N GLU A 24 2.71 0.39 12.39
CA GLU A 24 3.02 -1.04 12.32
C GLU A 24 2.19 -1.82 13.35
N LEU A 25 1.98 -1.27 14.54
CA LEU A 25 1.06 -1.84 15.52
C LEU A 25 -0.37 -1.91 14.99
N TYR A 26 -0.84 -0.86 14.30
CA TYR A 26 -2.13 -0.87 13.64
C TYR A 26 -2.23 -1.96 12.57
N ASP A 27 -1.19 -2.11 11.74
CA ASP A 27 -1.14 -3.15 10.70
C ASP A 27 -1.20 -4.55 11.31
N ILE A 28 -0.44 -4.82 12.38
CA ILE A 28 -0.50 -6.09 13.11
C ILE A 28 -1.90 -6.32 13.70
N ALA A 29 -2.49 -5.29 14.32
CA ALA A 29 -3.83 -5.38 14.88
C ALA A 29 -4.86 -5.75 13.80
N LYS A 30 -4.77 -5.12 12.63
CA LYS A 30 -5.73 -5.32 11.51
C LYS A 30 -5.52 -6.61 10.75
N THR A 31 -4.29 -6.97 10.44
CA THR A 31 -3.98 -8.10 9.55
C THR A 31 -3.88 -9.43 10.30
N ARG A 32 -3.58 -9.40 11.61
CA ARG A 32 -3.42 -10.61 12.43
C ARG A 32 -4.44 -10.68 13.56
N LEU A 33 -4.46 -9.69 14.45
CA LEU A 33 -5.24 -9.81 15.69
C LEU A 33 -6.75 -9.79 15.46
N GLN A 34 -7.25 -8.86 14.64
CA GLN A 34 -8.69 -8.73 14.38
C GLN A 34 -9.28 -9.99 13.71
N PRO A 35 -8.68 -10.58 12.66
CA PRO A 35 -9.14 -11.84 12.09
C PRO A 35 -9.11 -12.99 13.12
N LEU A 36 -8.04 -13.10 13.92
CA LEU A 36 -7.90 -14.14 14.94
C LEU A 36 -8.97 -14.02 16.02
N LEU A 37 -9.20 -12.82 16.55
CA LEU A 37 -10.21 -12.57 17.58
C LEU A 37 -11.63 -12.75 17.06
N SER A 38 -11.89 -12.35 15.81
CA SER A 38 -13.21 -12.54 15.17
C SER A 38 -13.58 -14.01 14.98
N GLN A 39 -12.61 -14.93 15.01
CA GLN A 39 -12.86 -16.37 14.92
C GLN A 39 -13.16 -17.03 16.26
N VAL A 40 -12.96 -16.33 17.39
CA VAL A 40 -13.25 -16.87 18.71
C VAL A 40 -14.76 -17.00 18.89
N GLN A 41 -15.21 -18.19 19.29
CA GLN A 41 -16.63 -18.44 19.54
C GLN A 41 -17.18 -17.48 20.60
N GLY A 42 -18.27 -16.78 20.25
CA GLY A 42 -18.90 -15.79 21.12
C GLY A 42 -18.46 -14.35 20.84
N VAL A 43 -17.47 -14.12 19.97
CA VAL A 43 -17.11 -12.77 19.52
C VAL A 43 -18.04 -12.33 18.40
N GLY A 44 -18.78 -11.24 18.62
CA GLY A 44 -19.72 -10.68 17.64
C GLY A 44 -19.08 -9.66 16.69
N TRP A 45 -18.20 -8.81 17.22
CA TRP A 45 -17.53 -7.75 16.46
C TRP A 45 -16.20 -7.39 17.12
N VAL A 46 -15.20 -7.07 16.30
CA VAL A 46 -13.89 -6.58 16.75
C VAL A 46 -13.61 -5.27 16.03
N GLU A 47 -13.48 -4.19 16.79
CA GLU A 47 -13.13 -2.87 16.29
C GLU A 47 -11.70 -2.51 16.67
N ILE A 48 -10.98 -1.87 15.75
CA ILE A 48 -9.64 -1.33 16.02
C ILE A 48 -9.79 0.19 16.12
N ALA A 49 -9.55 0.72 17.31
CA ALA A 49 -9.52 2.14 17.57
C ALA A 49 -8.08 2.65 17.64
N GLY A 50 -7.84 3.83 17.05
CA GLY A 50 -6.53 4.49 17.03
C GLY A 50 -5.77 4.32 15.71
N SER A 51 -5.00 5.34 15.34
CA SER A 51 -4.18 5.48 14.12
C SER A 51 -4.80 4.94 12.81
N SER A 52 -4.02 4.85 11.75
CA SER A 52 -4.43 4.33 10.45
C SER A 52 -3.39 3.38 9.89
N ALA A 53 -3.80 2.62 8.87
CA ALA A 53 -2.89 1.74 8.14
C ALA A 53 -1.67 2.52 7.61
N PRO A 54 -0.49 1.87 7.53
CA PRO A 54 0.69 2.48 6.94
C PRO A 54 0.39 3.07 5.55
N ALA A 55 0.81 4.31 5.32
CA ALA A 55 0.66 4.99 4.03
C ALA A 55 2.01 5.55 3.58
N VAL A 56 2.39 5.27 2.33
CA VAL A 56 3.56 5.89 1.71
C VAL A 56 3.17 7.28 1.21
N ARG A 57 3.89 8.30 1.67
CA ARG A 57 3.73 9.69 1.22
C ARG A 57 4.86 10.06 0.27
N VAL A 58 4.53 10.73 -0.82
CA VAL A 58 5.47 11.25 -1.81
C VAL A 58 5.37 12.76 -1.79
N GLU A 59 6.43 13.43 -1.35
CA GLU A 59 6.50 14.90 -1.29
C GLU A 59 7.32 15.39 -2.47
N ILE A 60 6.73 16.23 -3.32
CA ILE A 60 7.31 16.56 -4.61
C ILE A 60 7.99 17.94 -4.53
N ASN A 61 9.23 18.02 -5.00
CA ASN A 61 9.92 19.28 -5.22
C ASN A 61 9.62 19.81 -6.64
N PRO A 62 8.98 20.97 -6.79
CA PRO A 62 8.60 21.50 -8.10
C PRO A 62 9.79 21.99 -8.94
N TRP A 63 10.92 22.37 -8.32
CA TRP A 63 12.07 22.91 -9.06
C TRP A 63 12.72 21.87 -10.02
N PRO A 64 13.03 20.64 -9.56
CA PRO A 64 13.47 19.57 -10.46
C PRO A 64 12.46 19.21 -11.55
N LEU A 65 11.16 19.19 -11.22
CA LEU A 65 10.09 18.90 -12.18
C LEU A 65 10.14 19.81 -13.41
N PHE A 66 10.22 21.12 -13.18
CA PHE A 66 10.32 22.11 -14.26
C PHE A 66 11.57 21.93 -15.12
N LYS A 67 12.72 21.56 -14.51
CA LYS A 67 13.97 21.30 -15.24
C LYS A 67 13.82 20.12 -16.21
N TYR A 68 13.07 19.08 -15.83
CA TYR A 68 12.84 17.92 -16.67
C TYR A 68 11.65 18.08 -17.63
N GLY A 69 10.89 19.17 -17.51
CA GLY A 69 9.67 19.40 -18.28
C GLY A 69 8.54 18.42 -17.92
N LEU A 70 8.57 17.87 -16.70
CA LEU A 70 7.57 16.94 -16.18
C LEU A 70 6.51 17.72 -15.39
N GLY A 71 5.27 17.28 -15.48
CA GLY A 71 4.15 17.78 -14.71
C GLY A 71 3.78 16.88 -13.53
N PHE A 72 2.93 17.40 -12.64
CA PHE A 72 2.35 16.59 -11.56
C PHE A 72 1.54 15.41 -12.09
N GLU A 73 0.95 15.54 -13.27
CA GLU A 73 0.18 14.48 -13.92
C GLU A 73 1.04 13.29 -14.34
N ASP A 74 2.28 13.52 -14.76
CA ASP A 74 3.23 12.46 -15.10
C ASP A 74 3.57 11.62 -13.86
N ILE A 75 3.81 12.30 -12.72
CA ILE A 75 4.03 11.63 -11.43
C ILE A 75 2.78 10.85 -11.01
N ARG A 76 1.60 11.46 -11.09
CA ARG A 76 0.33 10.80 -10.73
C ARG A 76 0.10 9.55 -11.56
N SER A 77 0.31 9.63 -12.88
CA SER A 77 0.18 8.52 -13.81
C SER A 77 1.19 7.41 -13.52
N ALA A 78 2.46 7.76 -13.29
CA ALA A 78 3.51 6.80 -12.93
C ALA A 78 3.20 6.07 -11.62
N LEU A 79 2.78 6.80 -10.57
CA LEU A 79 2.38 6.21 -9.29
C LEU A 79 1.14 5.32 -9.41
N ALA A 80 0.16 5.70 -10.24
CA ALA A 80 -1.01 4.89 -10.51
C ALA A 80 -0.65 3.60 -11.27
N SER A 81 0.23 3.70 -12.26
CA SER A 81 0.72 2.56 -13.03
C SER A 81 1.53 1.58 -12.17
N ALA A 82 2.39 2.09 -11.29
CA ALA A 82 3.16 1.28 -10.34
C ALA A 82 2.27 0.53 -9.33
N ASN A 83 1.09 1.08 -9.01
CA ASN A 83 0.14 0.44 -8.10
C ASN A 83 -0.90 -0.44 -8.79
N ALA A 84 -0.88 -0.53 -10.12
CA ALA A 84 -1.88 -1.29 -10.87
C ALA A 84 -1.73 -2.81 -10.64
N ASN A 85 -2.74 -3.41 -10.00
CA ASN A 85 -2.85 -4.86 -9.85
C ASN A 85 -3.57 -5.50 -11.05
N THR A 86 -2.98 -5.37 -12.24
CA THR A 86 -3.59 -5.87 -13.48
C THR A 86 -2.84 -7.10 -13.99
N PRO A 87 -3.54 -8.14 -14.51
CA PRO A 87 -2.91 -9.27 -15.17
C PRO A 87 -2.00 -8.80 -16.30
N LYS A 88 -0.78 -9.33 -16.37
CA LYS A 88 0.23 -8.88 -17.36
C LYS A 88 0.11 -9.60 -18.70
N GLY A 89 -0.96 -10.38 -18.86
CA GLY A 89 -1.21 -11.20 -20.03
C GLY A 89 -0.86 -12.67 -19.79
N ILE A 90 -1.07 -13.45 -20.83
CA ILE A 90 -0.93 -14.90 -20.83
C ILE A 90 -0.05 -15.25 -22.02
N ILE A 91 0.94 -16.11 -21.78
CA ILE A 91 1.72 -16.77 -22.84
C ILE A 91 1.11 -18.16 -23.00
N GLU A 92 0.57 -18.45 -24.18
CA GLU A 92 -0.08 -19.73 -24.46
C GLU A 92 0.66 -20.46 -25.59
N ASN A 93 0.83 -21.77 -25.39
CA ASN A 93 1.24 -22.74 -26.40
C ASN A 93 0.17 -23.85 -26.45
N ASP A 94 0.15 -24.66 -27.51
CA ASP A 94 -0.83 -25.72 -27.82
C ASP A 94 -1.12 -26.70 -26.66
N THR A 95 -0.24 -26.78 -25.67
CA THR A 95 -0.35 -27.70 -24.52
C THR A 95 -0.22 -27.00 -23.16
N THR A 96 0.09 -25.70 -23.09
CA THR A 96 0.32 -25.04 -21.79
C THR A 96 0.02 -23.55 -21.83
N ARG A 97 -0.65 -23.08 -20.78
CA ARG A 97 -0.98 -21.67 -20.55
C ARG A 97 -0.20 -21.15 -19.35
N TYR A 98 0.69 -20.18 -19.58
CA TYR A 98 1.44 -19.49 -18.54
C TYR A 98 0.83 -18.11 -18.29
N THR A 99 0.37 -17.86 -17.08
CA THR A 99 -0.03 -16.50 -16.68
C THR A 99 1.22 -15.73 -16.29
N LEU A 100 1.47 -14.60 -16.94
CA LEU A 100 2.57 -13.73 -16.58
C LEU A 100 2.14 -12.86 -15.40
N ALA A 101 2.82 -13.02 -14.26
CA ALA A 101 2.61 -12.21 -13.08
C ALA A 101 3.90 -11.47 -12.75
N THR A 102 3.86 -10.14 -12.76
CA THR A 102 4.96 -9.29 -12.28
C THR A 102 4.50 -8.57 -11.02
N ASN A 103 5.30 -8.61 -9.96
CA ASN A 103 4.99 -7.98 -8.68
C ASN A 103 5.41 -6.50 -8.71
N ASP A 104 4.73 -5.72 -9.54
CA ASP A 104 5.09 -4.31 -9.78
C ASP A 104 4.61 -3.39 -8.66
N GLN A 105 3.82 -3.91 -7.71
CA GLN A 105 3.28 -3.16 -6.59
C GLN A 105 4.36 -2.80 -5.58
N ALA A 106 4.69 -1.52 -5.51
CA ALA A 106 5.50 -0.97 -4.44
C ALA A 106 4.66 -0.81 -3.16
N ARG A 107 5.05 -1.50 -2.10
CA ARG A 107 4.42 -1.48 -0.76
C ARG A 107 5.17 -0.61 0.24
N VAL A 108 6.48 -0.41 0.04
CA VAL A 108 7.32 0.41 0.92
C VAL A 108 7.93 1.59 0.16
N ALA A 109 8.17 2.70 0.87
CA ALA A 109 8.73 3.92 0.27
C ALA A 109 10.01 3.69 -0.53
N ALA A 110 10.88 2.78 -0.07
CA ALA A 110 12.12 2.42 -0.76
C ALA A 110 11.88 1.87 -2.19
N GLN A 111 10.77 1.17 -2.42
CA GLN A 111 10.43 0.61 -3.73
C GLN A 111 9.99 1.69 -4.73
N TYR A 112 9.44 2.81 -4.25
CA TYR A 112 9.05 3.93 -5.10
C TYR A 112 10.21 4.80 -5.57
N ARG A 113 11.35 4.80 -4.88
CA ARG A 113 12.50 5.68 -5.19
C ARG A 113 13.00 5.50 -6.63
N ASN A 114 13.04 4.25 -7.07
CA ASN A 114 13.54 3.87 -8.39
C ASN A 114 12.47 3.92 -9.49
N LEU A 115 11.22 4.29 -9.16
CA LEU A 115 10.12 4.41 -10.11
C LEU A 115 10.48 5.44 -11.18
N VAL A 116 10.42 5.03 -12.45
CA VAL A 116 10.63 5.95 -13.58
C VAL A 116 9.35 6.74 -13.79
N ILE A 117 9.47 8.07 -13.69
CA ILE A 117 8.34 9.01 -13.85
C ILE A 117 8.31 9.67 -15.23
N GLY A 118 9.37 9.50 -16.03
CA GLY A 118 9.47 10.03 -17.38
C GLY A 118 10.85 9.79 -17.99
N TYR A 119 11.02 10.22 -19.24
CA TYR A 119 12.28 10.18 -19.96
C TYR A 119 12.64 11.56 -20.50
N ARG A 120 13.92 11.93 -20.37
CA ARG A 120 14.47 13.15 -20.97
C ARG A 120 15.80 12.83 -21.63
N ASP A 121 15.96 13.18 -22.91
CA ASP A 121 17.17 12.93 -23.68
C ASP A 121 17.64 11.45 -23.61
N SER A 122 16.68 10.52 -23.73
CA SER A 122 16.89 9.06 -23.61
C SER A 122 17.40 8.58 -22.23
N ARG A 123 17.35 9.43 -21.20
CA ARG A 123 17.69 9.08 -19.81
C ARG A 123 16.41 8.98 -18.97
N PRO A 124 16.23 7.92 -18.19
CA PRO A 124 15.08 7.80 -17.29
C PRO A 124 15.23 8.80 -16.13
N VAL A 125 14.14 9.53 -15.85
CA VAL A 125 14.00 10.35 -14.64
C VAL A 125 13.26 9.53 -13.60
N ARG A 126 13.83 9.42 -12.40
CA ARG A 126 13.27 8.62 -11.30
C ARG A 126 12.55 9.50 -10.30
N LEU A 127 11.65 8.89 -9.51
CA LEU A 127 10.91 9.61 -8.49
C LEU A 127 11.84 10.29 -7.47
N GLN A 128 12.92 9.62 -7.06
CA GLN A 128 13.92 10.20 -6.15
C GLN A 128 14.64 11.45 -6.70
N ASP A 129 14.59 11.70 -8.01
CA ASP A 129 15.21 12.86 -8.62
C ASP A 129 14.35 14.13 -8.45
N VAL A 130 13.09 13.96 -8.01
CA VAL A 130 12.09 15.03 -7.86
C VAL A 130 11.33 14.99 -6.53
N ALA A 131 11.47 13.95 -5.71
CA ALA A 131 10.74 13.72 -4.46
C ALA A 131 11.57 12.99 -3.41
#